data_AF-A0A3N5I6G3-F1
#
_entry.id   AF-A0A3N5I6G3-F1
#
_cell.length_a   1.000
_cell.length_b   1.000
_cell.length_c   1.000
_cell.angle_alpha   90.00
_cell.angle_beta   90.00
_cell.angle_gamma   90.00
#
_symmetry.space_group_name_H-M   'P 1'
#
loop_
_entity.id
_entity.type
_entity.pdbx_description
1 polymer ?
#
loop_
_entity_poly.entity_id
_entity_poly.type
_entity_poly.pdbx_seq_one_letter_code
_entity_poly.pdbx_strand_id
1 'polypeptide(L)' 'MTSFGGIFDLPAKEQRLAQLDIELAAPAFWDDNRRAQELIRERTEVARTVDRVGQLAAQASDLGVLLELAQEAGDDG' A
#
# COMPACT_ATOMS: atom_id res chain seq x y z
N MET A 1 5.80 0.83 19.01
CA MET A 1 5.48 1.23 17.62
C MET A 1 5.88 0.09 16.71
N THR A 2 4.90 -0.73 16.33
CA THR A 2 5.09 -2.02 15.68
C THR A 2 5.49 -1.81 14.22
N SER A 3 6.79 -1.93 13.94
CA SER A 3 7.31 -1.82 12.58
C SER A 3 6.92 -3.05 11.77
N PHE A 4 5.74 -3.03 11.15
CA PHE A 4 5.35 -4.00 10.13
C PHE A 4 6.09 -3.78 8.79
N GLY A 5 6.90 -2.71 8.67
CA GLY A 5 7.64 -2.37 7.46
C GLY A 5 8.82 -3.32 7.12
N GLY A 6 9.39 -4.00 8.12
CA GLY A 6 10.62 -4.80 7.93
C GLY A 6 10.43 -6.16 7.26
N ILE A 7 9.22 -6.73 7.28
CA ILE A 7 8.93 -8.05 6.66
C ILE A 7 8.32 -7.89 5.26
N PHE A 8 7.58 -6.81 5.02
CA PHE A 8 6.85 -6.59 3.76
C PHE A 8 7.57 -5.67 2.75
N ASP A 9 8.68 -5.05 3.16
CA ASP A 9 9.44 -4.05 2.39
C ASP A 9 8.52 -3.04 1.68
N LEU A 10 7.55 -2.52 2.44
CA LEU A 10 6.55 -1.59 1.94
C LEU A 10 7.17 -0.34 1.30
N PRO A 11 8.20 0.31 1.90
CA PRO A 11 8.83 1.47 1.29
C PRO A 11 9.43 1.18 -0.08
N ALA A 12 10.09 0.03 -0.27
CA ALA A 12 10.63 -0.33 -1.58
C ALA A 12 9.51 -0.61 -2.60
N LYS A 13 8.39 -1.22 -2.16
CA LYS A 13 7.23 -1.46 -3.03
C LYS A 13 6.55 -0.16 -3.46
N GLU A 14 6.41 0.80 -2.56
CA GLU A 14 5.88 2.13 -2.89
C GLU A 14 6.79 2.86 -3.89
N GLN A 15 8.12 2.81 -3.68
CA GLN A 15 9.08 3.36 -4.63
C GLN A 15 9.01 2.67 -6.00
N ARG A 16 8.90 1.34 -6.03
CA ARG A 16 8.77 0.58 -7.28
C ARG A 16 7.47 0.91 -7.99
N LEU A 17 6.36 1.05 -7.26
CA LEU A 17 5.07 1.45 -7.83
C LEU A 17 5.15 2.83 -8.50
N ALA A 18 5.77 3.80 -7.83
CA ALA A 18 5.97 5.14 -8.38
C ALA A 18 6.84 5.14 -9.65
N GLN A 19 7.91 4.32 -9.67
CA GLN A 19 8.74 4.15 -10.87
C GLN A 19 7.94 3.54 -12.03
N LEU A 20 7.16 2.49 -11.76
CA LEU A 20 6.32 1.85 -12.76
C LEU A 20 5.29 2.83 -13.33
N ASP A 21 4.65 3.63 -12.49
CA ASP A 21 3.69 4.66 -12.93
C ASP A 21 4.33 5.70 -13.86
N ILE A 22 5.60 6.09 -13.60
CA ILE A 22 6.36 6.97 -14.49
C ILE A 22 6.67 6.28 -15.83
N GLU A 23 7.11 5.02 -15.81
CA GLU A 23 7.40 4.25 -17.03
C GLU A 23 6.14 4.07 -17.89
N LEU A 24 5.01 3.73 -17.26
CA LEU A 24 3.69 3.55 -17.89
C LEU A 24 3.13 4.84 -18.52
N ALA A 25 3.52 6.00 -18.01
CA ALA A 25 3.10 7.30 -18.53
C ALA A 25 3.89 7.75 -19.78
N ALA A 26 5.03 7.12 -20.09
CA ALA A 26 5.85 7.49 -21.24
C ALA A 26 5.13 7.11 -22.56
N PRO A 27 5.00 8.03 -23.55
CA PRO A 27 4.30 7.72 -24.81
C PRO A 27 4.90 6.53 -25.58
N ALA A 28 6.24 6.41 -25.57
CA ALA A 28 6.97 5.33 -26.23
C ALA A 28 6.84 3.96 -25.52
N PHE A 29 6.30 3.93 -24.29
CA PHE A 29 6.07 2.69 -23.56
C PHE A 29 5.09 1.76 -24.31
N TRP A 30 4.13 2.34 -25.00
CA TRP A 30 3.08 1.62 -25.73
C TRP A 30 3.56 1.05 -27.06
N ASP A 31 4.77 1.38 -27.51
CA ASP A 31 5.37 0.87 -28.75
C ASP A 31 5.76 -0.60 -28.65
N ASP A 32 6.10 -1.08 -27.44
CA ASP A 32 6.39 -2.48 -27.15
C ASP A 32 5.27 -3.10 -26.30
N ASN A 33 4.30 -3.71 -26.98
CA ASN A 33 3.15 -4.35 -26.34
C ASN A 33 3.56 -5.45 -25.34
N ARG A 34 4.65 -6.18 -25.57
CA ARG A 34 5.07 -7.26 -24.69
C ARG A 34 5.63 -6.70 -23.38
N ARG A 35 6.53 -5.73 -23.50
CA ARG A 35 7.09 -5.01 -22.34
C ARG A 35 6.01 -4.27 -21.57
N ALA A 36 5.06 -3.64 -22.27
CA ALA A 36 3.94 -2.95 -21.63
C ALA A 36 3.09 -3.92 -20.78
N GLN A 37 2.74 -5.09 -21.31
CA GLN A 37 1.98 -6.09 -20.55
C GLN A 37 2.73 -6.60 -19.31
N GLU A 38 4.04 -6.81 -19.42
CA GLU A 38 4.87 -7.27 -18.30
C GLU A 38 4.90 -6.21 -17.17
N LEU A 39 5.10 -4.94 -17.52
CA LEU A 39 5.16 -3.85 -16.54
C LEU A 39 3.79 -3.50 -15.95
N ILE A 40 2.70 -3.61 -16.72
CA ILE A 40 1.32 -3.49 -16.19
C ILE A 40 1.02 -4.58 -15.16
N ARG A 41 1.42 -5.83 -15.43
CA ARG A 41 1.23 -6.95 -14.49
C ARG A 41 2.04 -6.70 -13.22
N GLU A 42 3.30 -6.32 -13.35
CA GLU A 42 4.14 -5.98 -12.20
C GLU A 42 3.51 -4.87 -11.35
N ARG A 43 3.09 -3.77 -11.99
CA ARG A 43 2.45 -2.63 -11.33
C ARG A 43 1.18 -3.06 -10.58
N THR A 44 0.37 -3.93 -11.16
CA THR A 44 -0.86 -4.45 -10.53
C THR A 44 -0.57 -5.27 -9.28
N GLU A 45 0.44 -6.14 -9.32
CA GLU A 45 0.81 -6.99 -8.18
C GLU A 45 1.45 -6.17 -7.04
N VAL A 46 2.29 -5.19 -7.38
CA VAL A 46 2.88 -4.27 -6.40
C VAL A 46 1.79 -3.42 -5.75
N ALA A 47 0.90 -2.81 -6.55
CA ALA A 47 -0.21 -2.00 -6.05
C ALA A 47 -1.13 -2.80 -5.11
N ARG A 48 -1.51 -4.03 -5.48
CA ARG A 48 -2.33 -4.89 -4.62
C ARG A 48 -1.72 -5.08 -3.23
N THR A 49 -0.41 -5.26 -3.17
CA THR A 49 0.31 -5.45 -1.91
C THR A 49 0.31 -4.18 -1.07
N VAL A 50 0.66 -3.04 -1.68
CA VAL A 50 0.67 -1.72 -1.03
C VAL A 50 -0.72 -1.39 -0.47
N ASP A 51 -1.75 -1.50 -1.30
CA ASP A 51 -3.14 -1.21 -0.93
C ASP A 51 -3.61 -2.09 0.23
N ARG A 52 -3.30 -3.40 0.19
CA ARG A 52 -3.72 -4.32 1.25
C ARG A 52 -3.07 -4.00 2.58
N VAL A 53 -1.78 -3.69 2.58
CA VAL A 53 -1.06 -3.31 3.82
C VAL A 53 -1.59 -1.98 4.35
N GLY A 54 -1.83 -1.00 3.48
CA GLY A 54 -2.41 0.29 3.85
C GLY A 54 -3.80 0.16 4.49
N GLN A 55 -4.67 -0.68 3.91
CA GLN A 55 -6.00 -0.97 4.48
C GLN A 55 -5.92 -1.59 5.87
N LEU A 56 -5.05 -2.58 6.07
CA LEU A 56 -4.89 -3.23 7.38
C LEU A 56 -4.34 -2.27 8.43
N ALA A 57 -3.40 -1.40 8.04
CA ALA A 57 -2.86 -0.37 8.93
C ALA A 57 -3.94 0.63 9.35
N ALA A 58 -4.78 1.09 8.42
CA ALA A 58 -5.90 1.98 8.73
C ALA A 58 -6.90 1.33 9.68
N GLN A 59 -7.32 0.09 9.40
CA GLN A 59 -8.23 -0.67 10.26
C GLN A 59 -7.67 -0.86 11.68
N ALA A 60 -6.37 -1.16 11.80
CA ALA A 60 -5.72 -1.29 13.10
C ALA A 60 -5.71 0.04 13.88
N SER A 61 -5.48 1.16 13.19
CA SER A 61 -5.56 2.49 13.78
C SER A 61 -6.98 2.82 14.26
N ASP A 62 -7.99 2.56 13.43
CA ASP A 62 -9.40 2.80 13.77
C ASP A 62 -9.83 1.98 15.00
N LEU A 63 -9.41 0.71 15.07
CA LEU A 63 -9.65 -0.14 16.24
C LEU A 63 -8.99 0.42 17.50
N GLY A 64 -7.78 0.99 17.38
CA GLY A 64 -7.11 1.67 18.50
C GLY A 64 -7.93 2.83 19.06
N VAL A 65 -8.43 3.70 18.18
CA VAL A 65 -9.31 4.82 18.56
C VAL A 65 -10.60 4.33 19.23
N LEU A 66 -11.24 3.29 18.68
CA LEU A 66 -12.46 2.72 19.27
C LEU A 66 -12.20 2.14 20.67
N LEU A 67 -11.03 1.54 20.90
CA LEU A 67 -10.64 1.04 22.22
C LEU A 67 -10.35 2.16 23.22
N GLU A 68 -9.77 3.27 22.77
CA GLU A 68 -9.56 4.47 23.60
C GLU A 68 -10.90 5.05 24.04
N LEU A 69 -11.83 5.26 23.09
CA LEU A 69 -13.18 5.75 23.39
C LEU A 69 -13.96 4.82 24.34
N ALA A 70 -13.83 3.50 24.17
CA ALA A 70 -14.48 2.53 25.06
C ALA A 70 -13.91 2.55 26.47
N GLN A 71 -12.61 2.82 26.64
CA GLN A 71 -11.97 2.96 27.95
C GLN A 71 -12.44 4.24 28.65
N GLU A 72 -12.46 5.37 27.94
CA GLU A 72 -12.97 6.65 28.48
C GLU A 72 -14.43 6.52 28.92
N ALA A 73 -15.29 5.91 28.10
CA ALA A 73 -16.70 5.71 28.43
C ALA A 73 -16.94 4.74 29.61
N GLY A 74 -15.97 3.88 29.93
CA GLY A 74 -16.05 2.93 31.05
C GLY A 74 -15.52 3.47 32.38
N ASP A 75 -14.73 4.56 32.36
CA ASP A 75 -14.17 5.21 33.56
C ASP A 75 -15.10 6.31 34.13
N ASP A 76 -16.04 6.81 33.31
CA ASP A 76 -17.08 7.79 33.69
C ASP A 76 -18.37 7.14 34.27
N GLY A 77 -18.35 5.85 34.62
CA GLY A 77 -19.50 5.05 35.07
C GLY A 77 -19.50 4.63 36.54
#